data_AF-A0A4V6JHA8-F1
#
_entry.id   AF-A0A4V6JHA8-F1
#
_cell.length_a   1.000
_cell.length_b   1.000
_cell.length_c   1.000
_cell.angle_alpha   90.00
_cell.angle_beta   90.00
_cell.angle_gamma   90.00
#
_symmetry.space_group_name_H-M   'P 1'
#
loop_
_entity.id
_entity.type
_entity.pdbx_description
1 polymer ?
#
loop_
_entity_poly.entity_id
_entity_poly.type
_entity_poly.pdbx_seq_one_letter_code
_entity_poly.pdbx_strand_id
1 'polypeptide(L)'
;MEEYELERLRQMMIAMISQPDDFRDWFGSFISTPRHELDIAPAEPEYTTEEVLDALLGGETLTRLSGLRVLNIGGSFFINSEKLETVDATAADALCRYTELGQAELGAALQNPAFVEELTGLINQGYWFFDE
;
A
#
# COMPACT_ATOMS: atom_id res chain seq x y z
N MET A 1 -7.45 -40.84 -15.40
CA MET A 1 -7.95 -39.49 -15.64
C MET A 1 -8.32 -39.42 -17.09
N GLU A 2 -9.60 -39.28 -17.38
CA GLU A 2 -10.12 -39.20 -18.75
C GLU A 2 -9.91 -37.78 -19.30
N GLU A 3 -9.81 -37.62 -20.63
CA GLU A 3 -9.54 -36.32 -21.25
C GLU A 3 -10.57 -35.25 -20.86
N TYR A 4 -11.83 -35.63 -20.68
CA TYR A 4 -12.87 -34.70 -20.25
C TYR A 4 -12.67 -34.18 -18.81
N GLU A 5 -12.06 -34.98 -17.92
CA GLU A 5 -11.77 -34.57 -16.55
C GLU A 5 -10.64 -33.54 -16.54
N LEU A 6 -9.61 -33.77 -17.36
CA LEU A 6 -8.49 -32.83 -17.53
C LEU A 6 -8.98 -31.50 -18.13
N GLU A 7 -9.82 -31.55 -19.18
CA GLU A 7 -10.37 -30.36 -19.79
C GLU A 7 -11.27 -29.59 -18.82
N ARG A 8 -12.08 -30.29 -18.01
CA ARG A 8 -12.89 -29.66 -16.96
C ARG A 8 -12.03 -28.93 -15.93
N LEU A 9 -10.95 -29.54 -15.46
CA LEU A 9 -10.01 -28.91 -14.53
C LEU A 9 -9.35 -27.67 -15.15
N ARG A 10 -8.93 -27.76 -16.43
CA ARG A 10 -8.37 -26.61 -17.16
C ARG A 10 -9.36 -25.47 -17.27
N GLN A 11 -10.62 -25.75 -17.59
CA GLN A 11 -11.67 -24.72 -17.66
C GLN A 11 -11.95 -24.08 -16.30
N MET A 12 -11.90 -24.84 -15.20
CA MET A 12 -12.03 -24.28 -13.86
C MET A 12 -10.89 -23.30 -13.54
N MET A 13 -9.65 -23.63 -13.92
CA MET A 13 -8.50 -22.72 -13.75
C MET A 13 -8.64 -21.46 -14.60
N ILE A 14 -9.05 -21.59 -15.87
CA ILE A 14 -9.27 -20.44 -16.76
C ILE A 14 -10.38 -19.55 -16.22
N ALA A 15 -11.50 -20.14 -15.78
CA ALA A 15 -12.62 -19.39 -15.23
C ALA A 15 -12.22 -18.57 -13.99
N MET A 16 -11.38 -19.13 -13.12
CA MET A 16 -10.82 -18.44 -11.95
C MET A 16 -9.94 -17.26 -12.37
N ILE A 17 -8.99 -17.48 -13.29
CA ILE A 17 -8.10 -16.41 -13.80
C ILE A 17 -8.88 -15.33 -14.57
N SER A 18 -10.01 -15.71 -15.16
CA SER A 18 -10.85 -14.78 -15.94
C SER A 18 -11.75 -13.90 -15.08
N GLN A 19 -11.81 -14.11 -13.76
CA GLN A 19 -12.44 -13.17 -12.84
C GLN A 19 -11.53 -11.93 -12.71
N PRO A 20 -11.95 -10.76 -13.22
CA PRO A 20 -11.05 -9.61 -13.36
C PRO A 20 -10.56 -9.06 -12.03
N ASP A 21 -11.41 -9.05 -11.00
CA ASP A 21 -11.05 -8.57 -9.66
C ASP A 21 -10.09 -9.54 -8.95
N ASP A 22 -10.34 -10.85 -9.03
CA ASP A 22 -9.48 -11.88 -8.44
C ASP A 22 -8.08 -11.84 -9.06
N PHE A 23 -8.00 -11.72 -10.39
CA PHE A 23 -6.73 -11.62 -11.09
C PHE A 23 -5.97 -10.35 -10.73
N ARG A 24 -6.66 -9.20 -10.66
CA ARG A 24 -6.04 -7.93 -10.26
C ARG A 24 -5.48 -8.03 -8.85
N ASP A 25 -6.24 -8.56 -7.91
CA ASP A 25 -5.84 -8.64 -6.51
C ASP A 25 -4.67 -9.61 -6.33
N TRP A 26 -4.72 -10.79 -6.96
CA TRP A 26 -3.57 -11.70 -7.02
C TRP A 26 -2.33 -11.04 -7.64
N PHE A 27 -2.50 -10.40 -8.79
CA PHE A 27 -1.37 -9.79 -9.51
C PHE A 27 -0.77 -8.65 -8.70
N GLY A 28 -1.60 -7.82 -8.07
CA GLY A 28 -1.17 -6.70 -7.24
C GLY A 28 -0.39 -7.13 -6.01
N SER A 29 -0.89 -8.14 -5.29
CA SER A 29 -0.13 -8.79 -4.22
C SER A 29 1.19 -9.35 -4.73
N PHE A 30 1.18 -10.13 -5.82
CA PHE A 30 2.40 -10.74 -6.35
C PHE A 30 3.45 -9.71 -6.81
N ILE A 31 3.05 -8.67 -7.55
CA ILE A 31 3.99 -7.68 -8.11
C ILE A 31 4.48 -6.67 -7.08
N SER A 32 3.77 -6.51 -5.96
CA SER A 32 4.20 -5.68 -4.82
C SER A 32 5.05 -6.45 -3.80
N THR A 33 5.26 -7.76 -3.97
CA THR A 33 6.20 -8.51 -3.14
C THR A 33 7.65 -8.04 -3.36
N PRO A 34 8.36 -7.61 -2.30
CA PRO A 34 9.79 -7.29 -2.37
C PRO A 34 10.62 -8.51 -2.79
N ARG A 35 11.70 -8.29 -3.55
CA ARG A 35 12.61 -9.37 -3.96
C ARG A 35 13.63 -9.75 -2.90
N HIS A 36 13.89 -8.82 -1.99
CA HIS A 36 14.82 -8.96 -0.88
C HIS A 36 14.05 -8.65 0.41
N GLU A 37 14.54 -9.16 1.52
CA GLU A 37 14.02 -8.82 2.83
C GLU A 37 14.11 -7.31 3.06
N LEU A 38 13.02 -6.73 3.58
CA LEU A 38 12.96 -5.32 3.91
C LEU A 38 13.48 -5.14 5.34
N ASP A 39 14.24 -4.08 5.56
CA ASP A 39 14.68 -3.67 6.89
C ASP A 39 13.56 -2.88 7.59
N ILE A 40 12.44 -3.56 7.84
CA ILE A 40 11.28 -2.97 8.50
C ILE A 40 11.55 -2.90 10.00
N ALA A 41 11.63 -1.67 10.51
CA ALA A 41 11.66 -1.39 11.94
C ALA A 41 10.40 -0.61 12.31
N PRO A 42 9.47 -1.20 13.09
CA PRO A 42 8.33 -0.47 13.65
C PRO A 42 8.78 0.75 14.45
N ALA A 43 7.97 1.80 14.47
CA ALA A 43 8.27 3.00 15.23
C ALA A 43 8.23 2.72 16.74
N GLU A 44 9.28 3.13 17.47
CA GLU A 44 9.32 3.05 18.93
C GLU A 44 9.77 4.40 19.54
N PRO A 45 8.91 5.11 20.29
CA PRO A 45 7.50 4.79 20.55
C PRO A 45 6.63 4.88 19.29
N GLU A 46 5.48 4.20 19.29
CA GLU A 46 4.47 4.38 18.23
C GLU A 46 4.03 5.84 18.18
N TYR A 47 3.93 6.39 16.97
CA TYR A 47 3.37 7.71 16.75
C TYR A 47 1.86 7.68 16.98
N THR A 48 1.35 8.76 17.57
CA THR A 48 -0.06 9.10 17.59
C THR A 48 -0.48 9.81 16.30
N THR A 49 -1.77 9.84 16.01
CA THR A 49 -2.30 10.57 14.84
C THR A 49 -2.08 12.08 14.95
N GLU A 50 -2.10 12.63 16.16
CA GLU A 50 -1.82 14.04 16.44
C GLU A 50 -0.35 14.37 16.13
N GLU A 51 0.60 13.55 16.58
CA GLU A 51 2.03 13.74 16.30
C GLU A 51 2.34 13.69 14.80
N VAL A 52 1.80 12.70 14.07
CA VAL A 52 1.99 12.60 12.61
C VAL A 52 1.42 13.81 11.89
N LEU A 53 0.22 14.25 12.27
CA LEU A 53 -0.43 15.40 11.65
C LEU A 53 0.36 16.68 11.92
N ASP A 54 0.76 16.91 13.17
CA ASP A 54 1.51 18.10 13.57
C ASP A 54 2.87 18.17 12.86
N ALA A 55 3.59 17.05 12.74
CA ALA A 55 4.87 16.98 12.03
C ALA A 55 4.70 17.36 10.53
N LEU A 56 3.73 16.74 9.84
CA LEU A 56 3.45 17.01 8.43
C LEU A 56 2.97 18.45 8.18
N LEU A 57 2.14 19.01 9.07
CA LEU A 57 1.73 20.41 9.01
C LEU A 57 2.85 21.38 9.39
N GLY A 58 3.80 20.93 10.20
CA GLY A 58 5.06 21.61 10.53
C GLY A 58 6.06 21.66 9.38
N GLY A 59 5.80 20.91 8.30
CA GLY A 59 6.62 20.88 7.09
C GLY A 59 7.63 19.74 7.04
N GLU A 60 7.58 18.80 7.99
CA GLU A 60 8.35 17.57 7.92
C GLU A 60 7.89 16.68 6.76
N THR A 61 8.79 15.82 6.30
CA THR A 61 8.54 14.92 5.16
C THR A 61 8.75 13.48 5.57
N LEU A 62 7.89 12.61 5.07
CA LEU A 62 7.99 11.17 5.20
C LEU A 62 8.82 10.59 4.06
N THR A 63 9.76 9.72 4.42
CA THR A 63 10.56 8.93 3.49
C THR A 63 10.09 7.48 3.50
N ARG A 64 9.83 6.94 2.31
CA ARG A 64 9.40 5.55 2.11
C ARG A 64 10.57 4.60 2.31
N LEU A 65 10.35 3.50 3.04
CA LEU A 65 11.34 2.45 3.23
C LEU A 65 11.90 1.95 1.90
N SER A 66 13.22 1.89 1.79
CA SER A 66 13.90 1.43 0.58
C SER A 66 13.50 -0.01 0.24
N GLY A 67 13.13 -0.23 -1.02
CA GLY A 67 12.69 -1.54 -1.51
C GLY A 67 11.21 -1.86 -1.25
N LEU A 68 10.52 -1.09 -0.40
CA LEU A 68 9.07 -1.21 -0.23
C LEU A 68 8.36 -0.88 -1.55
N ARG A 69 7.46 -1.77 -1.98
CA ARG A 69 6.73 -1.59 -3.22
C ARG A 69 5.29 -1.21 -2.90
N VAL A 70 4.87 -0.07 -3.43
CA VAL A 70 3.52 0.47 -3.30
C VAL A 70 2.99 0.76 -4.70
N LEU A 71 1.87 0.14 -5.08
CA LEU A 71 1.40 0.12 -6.47
C LEU A 71 -0.10 0.42 -6.54
N ASN A 72 -0.49 1.22 -7.52
CA ASN A 72 -1.87 1.41 -7.94
C ASN A 72 -2.10 0.62 -9.24
N ILE A 73 -3.02 -0.34 -9.20
CA ILE A 73 -3.39 -1.17 -10.36
C ILE A 73 -4.88 -1.01 -10.57
N GLY A 74 -5.27 -0.25 -11.59
CA GLY A 74 -6.68 -0.07 -11.96
C GLY A 74 -7.56 0.46 -10.83
N GLY A 75 -7.02 1.31 -9.95
CA GLY A 75 -7.74 1.89 -8.81
C GLY A 75 -7.72 1.05 -7.53
N SER A 76 -6.98 -0.05 -7.50
CA SER A 76 -6.69 -0.82 -6.28
C SER A 76 -5.23 -0.64 -5.87
N PHE A 77 -5.02 -0.47 -4.57
CA PHE A 77 -3.71 -0.14 -3.99
C PHE A 77 -3.12 -1.36 -3.31
N PHE A 78 -1.81 -1.55 -3.47
CA PHE A 78 -1.10 -2.68 -2.89
C PHE A 78 0.20 -2.21 -2.28
N ILE A 79 0.48 -2.69 -1.07
CA ILE A 79 1.70 -2.42 -0.32
C ILE A 79 2.24 -3.74 0.21
N ASN A 80 3.51 -4.03 -0.07
CA ASN A 80 4.21 -5.18 0.51
C ASN A 80 3.47 -6.53 0.39
N SER A 81 2.90 -6.83 -0.78
CA SER A 81 2.10 -8.03 -1.05
C SER A 81 0.65 -8.02 -0.53
N GLU A 82 0.23 -6.97 0.16
CA GLU A 82 -1.13 -6.84 0.69
C GLU A 82 -1.90 -5.76 -0.06
N LYS A 83 -3.22 -5.96 -0.18
CA LYS A 83 -4.12 -4.94 -0.68
C LYS A 83 -4.37 -3.91 0.41
N LEU A 84 -4.19 -2.64 0.08
CA LEU A 84 -4.49 -1.52 0.97
C LEU A 84 -5.94 -1.08 0.74
N GLU A 85 -6.79 -1.32 1.74
CA GLU A 85 -8.13 -0.74 1.79
C GLU A 85 -8.00 0.70 2.30
N THR A 86 -8.00 1.66 1.37
CA THR A 86 -7.76 3.07 1.68
C THR A 86 -9.06 3.86 1.78
N VAL A 87 -9.10 4.82 2.71
CA VAL A 87 -10.21 5.77 2.83
C VAL A 87 -10.11 6.97 1.87
N ASP A 88 -8.93 7.20 1.25
CA ASP A 88 -8.71 8.27 0.29
C ASP A 88 -7.82 7.79 -0.87
N ALA A 89 -8.47 7.47 -2.00
CA ALA A 89 -7.78 6.98 -3.20
C ALA A 89 -6.79 7.99 -3.80
N THR A 90 -7.00 9.30 -3.61
CA THR A 90 -6.07 10.33 -4.13
C THR A 90 -4.80 10.33 -3.31
N ALA A 91 -4.94 10.23 -1.99
CA ALA A 91 -3.81 10.17 -1.07
C ALA A 91 -3.03 8.86 -1.23
N ALA A 92 -3.70 7.71 -1.34
CA ALA A 92 -3.05 6.44 -1.62
C ALA A 92 -2.30 6.42 -2.97
N ASP A 93 -2.82 7.10 -4.00
CA ASP A 93 -2.12 7.26 -5.27
C ASP A 93 -0.84 8.10 -5.13
N ALA A 94 -0.82 9.10 -4.22
CA ALA A 94 0.40 9.81 -3.86
C ALA A 94 1.43 8.88 -3.21
N LEU A 95 1.01 8.02 -2.26
CA LEU A 95 1.88 7.00 -1.62
C LEU A 95 2.52 6.04 -2.63
N CYS A 96 1.83 5.73 -3.73
CA CYS A 96 2.42 4.94 -4.83
C CYS A 96 3.51 5.71 -5.57
N ARG A 97 3.23 6.97 -5.92
CA ARG A 97 4.05 7.77 -6.85
C ARG A 97 5.33 8.30 -6.24
N TYR A 98 5.29 8.75 -5.00
CA TYR A 98 6.40 9.48 -4.39
C TYR A 98 7.13 8.63 -3.36
N THR A 99 8.47 8.78 -3.32
CA THR A 99 9.32 8.20 -2.26
C THR A 99 9.41 9.10 -1.04
N GLU A 100 9.23 10.41 -1.23
CA GLU A 100 9.21 11.43 -0.18
C GLU A 100 7.89 12.18 -0.28
N LEU A 101 7.22 12.38 0.85
CA LEU A 101 5.86 12.92 0.92
C LEU A 101 5.75 13.92 2.07
N GLY A 102 5.31 15.14 1.79
CA GLY A 102 4.93 16.10 2.81
C GLY A 102 3.53 16.66 2.56
N GLN A 103 3.29 17.85 3.10
CA GLN A 103 2.03 18.57 2.89
C GLN A 103 1.75 18.84 1.39
N ALA A 104 2.77 19.01 0.57
CA ALA A 104 2.63 19.32 -0.86
C ALA A 104 1.98 18.18 -1.65
N GLU A 105 2.36 16.93 -1.36
CA GLU A 105 1.85 15.75 -2.06
C GLU A 105 0.54 15.24 -1.45
N LEU A 106 0.41 15.29 -0.11
CA LEU A 106 -0.77 14.79 0.60
C LEU A 106 -1.93 15.79 0.58
N GLY A 107 -1.65 17.09 0.52
CA GLY A 107 -2.62 18.15 0.33
C GLY A 107 -3.81 18.08 1.29
N ALA A 108 -5.02 18.08 0.74
CA ALA A 108 -6.27 18.07 1.51
C ALA A 108 -6.52 16.77 2.28
N ALA A 109 -5.80 15.68 1.98
CA ALA A 109 -5.96 14.40 2.67
C ALA A 109 -5.59 14.52 4.17
N LEU A 110 -4.67 15.43 4.53
CA LEU A 110 -4.32 15.71 5.93
C LEU A 110 -5.47 16.31 6.75
N GLN A 111 -6.53 16.80 6.09
CA GLN A 111 -7.75 17.27 6.77
C GLN A 111 -8.76 16.15 7.02
N ASN A 112 -8.51 14.94 6.52
CA ASN A 112 -9.34 13.76 6.74
C ASN A 112 -8.76 12.92 7.89
N PRO A 113 -9.38 12.92 9.10
CA PRO A 113 -8.84 12.20 10.25
C PRO A 113 -8.69 10.69 10.01
N ALA A 114 -9.56 10.10 9.20
CA ALA A 114 -9.48 8.67 8.89
C ALA A 114 -8.26 8.35 8.01
N PHE A 115 -7.88 9.26 7.11
CA PHE A 115 -6.66 9.08 6.31
C PHE A 115 -5.40 9.28 7.17
N VAL A 116 -5.43 10.25 8.09
CA VAL A 116 -4.32 10.44 9.04
C VAL A 116 -4.14 9.20 9.90
N GLU A 117 -5.22 8.58 10.38
CA GLU A 117 -5.17 7.31 11.11
C GLU A 117 -4.59 6.16 10.27
N GLU A 118 -5.02 6.02 9.02
CA GLU A 118 -4.45 5.05 8.07
C GLU A 118 -2.94 5.28 7.87
N LEU A 119 -2.53 6.53 7.61
CA LEU A 119 -1.13 6.91 7.40
C LEU A 119 -0.28 6.66 8.64
N THR A 120 -0.77 7.02 9.84
CA THR A 120 -0.09 6.72 11.11
C THR A 120 0.11 5.22 11.29
N GLY A 121 -0.87 4.40 10.95
CA GLY A 121 -0.75 2.94 10.99
C GLY A 121 0.36 2.41 10.05
N LEU A 122 0.54 3.02 8.88
CA LEU A 122 1.61 2.66 7.94
C LEU A 122 2.99 3.12 8.44
N ILE A 123 3.08 4.30 9.06
CA ILE A 123 4.31 4.82 9.68
C ILE A 123 4.73 3.92 10.85
N ASN A 124 3.80 3.55 11.73
CA ASN A 124 4.10 2.71 12.89
C ASN A 124 4.54 1.30 12.50
N GLN A 125 4.12 0.80 11.34
CA GLN A 125 4.63 -0.44 10.76
C GLN A 125 6.07 -0.32 10.22
N GLY A 126 6.66 0.88 10.13
CA GLY A 126 7.99 1.10 9.60
C GLY A 126 8.03 1.22 8.06
N TYR A 127 6.88 1.42 7.40
CA TYR A 127 6.84 1.57 5.95
C TYR A 127 7.24 2.96 5.46
N TRP A 128 6.95 3.97 6.27
CA TRP A 128 7.43 5.34 6.12
C TRP A 128 7.97 5.83 7.45
N PHE A 129 8.91 6.77 7.40
CA PHE A 129 9.51 7.39 8.58
C PHE A 129 9.77 8.87 8.29
N PHE A 130 9.80 9.71 9.32
CA PHE A 130 10.29 11.08 9.18
C PHE A 130 11.82 11.07 9.14
N ASP A 131 12.42 11.84 8.23
CA ASP A 131 13.87 12.04 8.24
C ASP A 131 14.29 12.90 9.46
N GLU A 132 15.41 12.56 10.09
CA GLU A 132 16.01 13.35 11.19
C GLU A 132 16.52 14.74 10.75
#